data_AF-A0A1M5ITT8-F1
#
_entry.id   AF-A0A1M5ITT8-F1
#
_cell.length_a   1.000
_cell.length_b   1.000
_cell.length_c   1.000
_cell.angle_alpha   90.00
_cell.angle_beta   90.00
_cell.angle_gamma   90.00
#
_symmetry.space_group_name_H-M   'P 1'
#
loop_
_entity.id
_entity.type
_entity.pdbx_description
1 polymer ?
#
loop_
_entity_poly.entity_id
_entity_poly.type
_entity_poly.pdbx_seq_one_letter_code
_entity_poly.pdbx_strand_id
1 'polypeptide(L)' 'MSRLSLAASILLSVLRGAASAVVTFLGPSWDGPVRKYRPERYYMRGPGPKWREKHRFDGASAKGT' A
#
# COMPACT_ATOMS: atom_id res chain seq x y z
N MET A 1 -9.73 9.89 50.46
CA MET A 1 -9.71 9.69 49.00
C MET A 1 -10.27 10.94 48.33
N SER A 2 -9.41 11.73 47.70
CA SER A 2 -9.73 13.04 47.15
C SER A 2 -10.66 12.89 45.94
N ARG A 3 -11.79 13.61 45.91
CA ARG A 3 -12.73 13.63 44.76
C ARG A 3 -12.03 14.00 43.44
N LEU A 4 -10.95 14.77 43.54
CA LEU A 4 -10.06 15.13 42.44
C LEU A 4 -9.38 13.90 41.79
N SER A 5 -8.99 12.92 42.59
CA SER A 5 -8.35 11.69 42.11
C SER A 5 -9.32 10.79 41.36
N LEU A 6 -10.59 10.77 41.78
CA LEU A 6 -11.65 10.06 41.08
C LEU A 6 -11.93 10.68 39.70
N ALA A 7 -12.08 12.01 39.66
CA ALA A 7 -12.30 12.74 38.41
C ALA A 7 -11.14 12.57 37.42
N ALA A 8 -9.89 12.65 37.89
CA ALA A 8 -8.71 12.40 37.06
C ALA A 8 -8.65 10.96 36.51
N SER A 9 -9.02 9.97 37.32
CA SER A 9 -9.04 8.56 36.90
C SER A 9 -10.10 8.30 35.83
N ILE A 10 -11.29 8.90 35.99
CA ILE A 10 -12.36 8.83 34.99
C ILE A 10 -11.91 9.47 33.67
N LEU A 11 -11.33 10.67 33.74
CA LEU A 11 -10.82 11.37 32.55
C LEU A 11 -9.75 10.55 31.81
N LEU A 12 -8.80 9.98 32.54
CA LEU A 12 -7.75 9.13 31.97
C LEU A 12 -8.32 7.86 31.34
N SER A 13 -9.33 7.25 31.98
CA SER A 13 -10.00 6.06 31.45
C SER A 13 -10.73 6.35 30.14
N VAL A 14 -11.44 7.47 30.07
CA VAL A 14 -12.13 7.91 28.84
C VAL A 14 -11.12 8.19 27.73
N LEU A 15 -10.03 8.92 28.05
CA LEU A 15 -8.99 9.24 27.07
C LEU A 15 -8.31 7.98 26.51
N ARG A 16 -8.00 7.01 27.38
CA ARG A 16 -7.42 5.72 26.98
C ARG A 16 -8.38 4.91 26.10
N GLY A 17 -9.67 4.89 26.45
CA GLY A 17 -10.70 4.24 25.63
C GLY A 17 -10.80 4.86 24.24
N ALA A 18 -10.86 6.19 24.16
CA ALA A 18 -10.89 6.91 22.89
C ALA A 18 -9.63 6.63 22.04
N ALA A 19 -8.44 6.69 22.64
CA ALA A 19 -7.20 6.35 21.94
C ALA A 19 -7.20 4.91 21.41
N SER A 20 -7.69 3.95 22.21
CA SER A 20 -7.78 2.55 21.79
C SER A 20 -8.74 2.34 20.62
N ALA A 21 -9.85 3.06 20.58
CA ALA A 21 -10.82 3.00 19.48
C ALA A 21 -10.21 3.56 18.19
N VAL A 22 -9.48 4.68 18.28
CA VAL A 22 -8.77 5.27 17.13
C VAL A 22 -7.71 4.32 16.59
N VAL A 23 -6.88 3.73 17.46
CA VAL A 23 -5.83 2.78 17.03
C VAL A 23 -6.45 1.55 16.38
N THR A 24 -7.53 1.01 16.92
CA THR A 24 -8.19 -0.18 16.37
C THR A 24 -8.86 0.12 15.03
N PHE A 25 -9.41 1.33 14.86
CA PHE A 25 -10.04 1.75 13.61
C PHE A 25 -9.02 2.02 12.49
N LEU A 26 -7.90 2.69 12.80
CA LEU A 26 -6.91 3.10 11.81
C LEU A 26 -5.74 2.13 11.61
N GLY A 27 -5.40 1.32 12.61
CA GLY A 27 -4.24 0.43 12.60
C GLY A 27 -4.27 -0.68 11.53
N PRO A 28 -5.39 -1.39 11.31
CA PRO A 28 -5.42 -2.54 10.40
C PRO A 28 -5.25 -2.19 8.91
N SER A 29 -5.47 -0.93 8.53
CA SER A 29 -5.45 -0.50 7.11
C SER A 29 -4.03 -0.48 6.51
N TRP A 30 -3.00 -0.34 7.35
CA TRP A 30 -1.62 -0.14 6.90
C TRP A 30 -0.78 -1.41 6.89
N ASP A 31 -1.25 -2.48 7.55
CA ASP A 31 -0.57 -3.77 7.63
C ASP A 31 -1.04 -4.74 6.53
N GLY A 32 -1.50 -4.19 5.40
CA GLY A 32 -1.84 -4.96 4.22
C GLY A 32 -0.65 -5.85 3.81
N PRO A 33 -0.89 -7.06 3.27
CA PRO A 33 0.19 -7.98 2.98
C PRO A 33 1.22 -7.29 2.08
N VAL A 34 2.46 -7.19 2.56
CA VAL A 34 3.63 -6.73 1.81
C VAL A 34 3.92 -7.75 0.71
N ARG A 35 3.02 -7.85 -0.27
CA ARG A 35 3.23 -8.65 -1.45
C ARG A 35 4.28 -7.90 -2.23
N LYS A 36 5.54 -8.36 -2.10
CA LYS A 36 6.64 -7.90 -2.95
C LYS A 36 6.13 -7.90 -4.39
N TYR A 37 6.01 -6.70 -4.97
CA TYR A 37 5.58 -6.56 -6.35
C TYR A 37 6.54 -7.37 -7.22
N ARG A 38 6.00 -8.36 -7.94
CA ARG A 38 6.74 -9.22 -8.87
C ARG A 38 6.37 -8.83 -10.29
N PRO A 39 7.00 -7.78 -10.86
CA PRO A 39 6.68 -7.33 -12.21
C PRO A 39 6.82 -8.46 -13.23
N GLU A 40 7.67 -9.47 -12.96
CA GLU A 40 7.89 -10.65 -13.79
C GLU A 40 6.65 -11.50 -14.07
N ARG A 41 5.60 -11.34 -13.26
CA ARG A 41 4.30 -12.00 -13.47
C ARG A 41 3.35 -11.19 -14.35
N TYR A 42 3.62 -9.91 -14.56
CA TYR A 42 2.67 -8.96 -15.15
C TYR A 42 3.21 -8.23 -16.38
N TYR A 43 4.53 -8.16 -16.56
CA TYR A 43 5.07 -7.69 -17.83
C TYR A 43 4.95 -8.80 -18.88
N MET A 44 4.45 -8.44 -20.07
CA MET A 44 4.53 -9.30 -21.24
C MET A 44 6.00 -9.62 -21.49
N ARG A 45 6.40 -10.90 -21.54
CA ARG A 45 7.81 -11.37 -21.65
C ARG A 45 8.57 -10.96 -22.91
N GLY A 46 8.02 -10.02 -23.66
CA GLY A 46 8.60 -9.43 -24.82
C GLY A 46 7.86 -8.15 -25.14
N PRO A 47 8.22 -7.51 -26.26
CA PRO A 47 7.55 -6.30 -26.68
C PRO A 47 6.03 -6.46 -26.81
N GLY A 48 5.29 -5.78 -25.93
CA GLY A 48 3.83 -5.75 -25.97
C GLY A 48 3.30 -5.04 -27.23
N PRO A 49 1.99 -5.11 -27.53
CA PRO A 49 1.42 -4.49 -28.73
C PRO A 49 1.78 -3.02 -28.90
N LYS A 50 1.73 -2.24 -27.81
CA LYS A 50 2.15 -0.83 -27.77
C LYS A 50 3.65 -0.62 -28.02
N TRP A 51 4.51 -1.55 -27.61
CA TRP A 51 5.94 -1.48 -27.96
C TRP A 51 6.13 -1.75 -29.44
N ARG A 52 5.43 -2.75 -29.98
CA ARG A 52 5.52 -3.12 -31.40
C ARG A 52 5.08 -1.97 -32.27
N GLU A 53 3.97 -1.29 -31.95
CA GLU A 53 3.52 -0.08 -32.66
C GLU A 53 4.60 0.99 -32.78
N LYS A 54 5.40 1.21 -31.72
CA LYS A 54 6.48 2.21 -31.70
C LYS A 54 7.71 1.79 -32.50
N HIS A 55 8.01 0.48 -32.55
CA HIS A 55 9.23 -0.06 -33.15
C HIS A 55 8.97 -0.81 -34.47
N ARG A 56 7.79 -0.64 -35.09
CA ARG A 56 7.47 -1.27 -36.40
C ARG A 56 8.44 -0.84 -37.51
N PHE A 57 9.17 0.26 -37.31
CA PHE A 57 10.10 0.82 -38.28
C PHE A 57 11.57 0.36 -38.09
N ASP A 58 11.93 -0.16 -36.92
CA ASP A 58 13.34 -0.54 -36.63
C ASP A 58 13.69 -1.94 -37.17
N GLY A 59 12.69 -2.79 -37.44
CA GLY A 59 12.89 -4.17 -37.90
C GLY A 59 13.08 -4.33 -39.41
N ALA A 60 12.83 -3.29 -40.22
CA ALA A 60 12.96 -3.37 -41.68
C ALA A 60 14.43 -3.37 -42.15
N SER A 61 15.37 -2.94 -41.31
CA SER A 61 16.80 -2.88 -41.67
C SER A 61 17.57 -4.17 -41.36
N ALA A 62 17.01 -5.11 -40.60
CA ALA A 62 17.71 -6.33 -40.17
C ALA A 62 17.34 -7.58 -41.01
N LYS A 63 16.88 -7.38 -42.25
CA LYS A 63 16.66 -8.46 -43.22
C LYS A 63 17.44 -8.19 -44.52
N GLY A 64 18.76 -8.06 -44.37
CA GLY A 64 19.72 -8.16 -45.46
C GLY A 64 20.44 -9.50 -45.38
N THR A 65 20.50 -10.18 -46.53
CA THR A 65 21.15 -11.47 -46.87
C THR A 65 20.46 -12.75 -46.40
#